data_AF-A0A2E5RXC0-F1
#
_entry.id   AF-A0A2E5RXC0-F1
#
_cell.length_a   1.000
_cell.length_b   1.000
_cell.length_c   1.000
_cell.angle_alpha   90.00
_cell.angle_beta   90.00
_cell.angle_gamma   90.00
#
_symmetry.space_group_name_H-M   'P 1'
#
loop_
_entity.id
_entity.type
_entity.pdbx_description
1 polymer ?
#
loop_
_entity_poly.entity_id
_entity_poly.type
_entity_poly.pdbx_seq_one_letter_code
_entity_poly.pdbx_strand_id
1 'polypeptide(L)'
;MEAMHRDDLLEKLRKFLEVHAKAKILSTEPGTLTMYVLHSKTQDKTTKQKMINYKLLRLKEILLDQKELSTKDRYVSEFLLEELYKYYKELK
;
A
#
# COMPACT_ATOMS: atom_id res chain seq x y z
N MET A 1 16.08 4.45 14.22
CA MET A 1 14.69 4.40 13.73
C MET A 1 14.29 2.95 13.81
N GLU A 2 13.23 2.60 14.54
CA GLU A 2 12.74 1.21 14.59
C GLU A 2 11.74 0.99 13.46
N ALA A 3 11.80 -0.18 12.81
CA ALA A 3 10.90 -0.53 11.72
C ALA A 3 9.46 -0.71 12.24
N MET A 4 8.49 -0.10 11.58
CA MET A 4 7.08 -0.20 11.94
C MET A 4 6.58 -1.65 12.01
N HIS A 5 5.63 -1.92 12.90
CA HIS A 5 4.97 -3.23 12.94
C HIS A 5 4.09 -3.44 11.71
N ARG A 6 3.85 -4.72 11.38
CA ARG A 6 3.04 -5.11 10.22
C ARG A 6 1.66 -4.45 10.25
N ASP A 7 1.02 -4.43 11.40
CA ASP A 7 -0.34 -3.89 11.55
C ASP A 7 -0.39 -2.39 11.24
N ASP A 8 0.62 -1.63 11.64
CA ASP A 8 0.71 -0.20 11.32
C ASP A 8 0.93 0.03 9.81
N LEU A 9 1.73 -0.83 9.17
CA LEU A 9 1.95 -0.79 7.72
C LEU A 9 0.67 -1.14 6.95
N LEU A 10 -0.09 -2.13 7.42
CA LEU A 10 -1.39 -2.50 6.84
C LEU A 10 -2.41 -1.36 7.00
N GLU A 11 -2.44 -0.71 8.15
CA GLU A 11 -3.32 0.44 8.39
C GLU A 11 -2.94 1.64 7.51
N LYS A 12 -1.64 1.92 7.34
CA LYS A 12 -1.16 2.93 6.39
C LYS A 12 -1.56 2.60 4.95
N LEU A 13 -1.43 1.34 4.54
CA LEU A 13 -1.86 0.90 3.21
C LEU A 13 -3.37 1.04 3.03
N ARG A 14 -4.17 0.65 4.04
CA ARG A 14 -5.63 0.81 4.02
C ARG A 14 -6.02 2.26 3.77
N LYS A 15 -5.48 3.21 4.56
CA LYS A 15 -5.75 4.65 4.40
C LYS A 15 -5.41 5.17 3.00
N PHE A 16 -4.25 4.75 2.46
CA PHE A 16 -3.90 5.12 1.09
C PHE A 16 -4.91 4.60 0.08
N LEU A 17 -5.28 3.31 0.19
CA LEU A 17 -6.22 2.68 -0.74
C LEU A 17 -7.63 3.30 -0.64
N GLU A 18 -8.06 3.75 0.54
CA GLU A 18 -9.33 4.46 0.70
C GLU A 18 -9.38 5.75 -0.14
N VAL A 19 -8.31 6.55 -0.06
CA VAL A 19 -8.18 7.79 -0.83
C VAL A 19 -8.02 7.50 -2.32
N HIS A 20 -7.16 6.54 -2.66
CA HIS A 20 -6.84 6.20 -4.04
C HIS A 20 -8.03 5.59 -4.79
N ALA A 21 -8.75 4.66 -4.17
CA ALA A 21 -9.92 4.00 -4.74
C ALA A 21 -11.23 4.78 -4.54
N LYS A 22 -11.22 5.87 -3.74
CA LYS A 22 -12.42 6.62 -3.32
C LYS A 22 -13.48 5.70 -2.71
N ALA A 23 -13.03 4.76 -1.88
CA ALA A 23 -13.87 3.75 -1.26
C ALA A 23 -13.59 3.67 0.23
N LYS A 24 -14.61 3.35 1.04
CA LYS A 24 -14.42 3.04 2.45
C LYS A 24 -13.97 1.58 2.59
N ILE A 25 -12.85 1.34 3.26
CA ILE A 25 -12.28 0.00 3.47
C ILE A 25 -12.41 -0.35 4.95
N LEU A 26 -13.25 -1.34 5.25
CA LEU A 26 -13.64 -1.68 6.62
C LEU A 26 -12.66 -2.61 7.35
N SER A 27 -11.68 -3.19 6.64
CA SER A 27 -10.75 -4.19 7.20
C SER A 27 -9.33 -3.99 6.67
N THR A 28 -8.34 -4.22 7.53
CA THR A 28 -6.92 -4.31 7.19
C THR A 28 -6.48 -5.73 6.80
N GLU A 29 -7.41 -6.68 6.71
CA GLU A 29 -7.09 -8.05 6.32
C GLU A 29 -6.37 -8.09 4.95
N PRO A 30 -5.28 -8.88 4.81
CA PRO A 30 -4.48 -8.91 3.59
C PRO A 30 -5.29 -9.24 2.33
N GLY A 31 -6.31 -10.09 2.44
CA GLY A 31 -7.21 -10.42 1.33
C GLY A 31 -8.01 -9.22 0.84
N THR A 32 -8.59 -8.44 1.77
CA THR A 32 -9.32 -7.21 1.43
C THR A 32 -8.38 -6.20 0.77
N LEU A 33 -7.22 -5.93 1.35
CA LEU A 33 -6.26 -4.96 0.79
C LEU A 33 -5.74 -5.40 -0.59
N THR A 34 -5.52 -6.71 -0.78
CA THR A 34 -5.12 -7.28 -2.07
C THR A 34 -6.14 -6.98 -3.17
N MET A 35 -7.44 -7.12 -2.89
CA MET A 35 -8.49 -6.80 -3.85
C MET A 35 -8.40 -5.35 -4.35
N TYR A 36 -8.20 -4.38 -3.44
CA TYR A 36 -8.07 -2.97 -3.80
C TYR A 36 -6.77 -2.67 -4.55
N VAL A 37 -5.66 -3.32 -4.20
CA VAL A 37 -4.39 -3.24 -4.96
C VAL A 37 -4.56 -3.78 -6.38
N LEU A 38 -5.28 -4.89 -6.56
CA LEU A 38 -5.50 -5.42 -7.91
C LEU A 38 -6.47 -4.56 -8.71
N HIS A 39 -7.45 -3.94 -8.06
CA HIS A 39 -8.36 -3.01 -8.70
C HIS A 39 -7.66 -1.75 -9.23
N SER A 40 -6.61 -1.25 -8.56
CA SER A 40 -5.87 -0.06 -9.01
C SER A 40 -5.23 -0.23 -10.40
N LYS A 41 -4.91 -1.46 -10.81
CA LYS A 41 -4.39 -1.77 -12.16
C LYS A 41 -5.30 -1.27 -13.28
N THR A 42 -6.60 -1.19 -13.03
CA THR A 42 -7.58 -0.71 -14.03
C THR A 42 -7.43 0.78 -14.32
N GLN A 43 -6.64 1.51 -13.53
CA GLN A 43 -6.44 2.95 -13.62
C GLN A 43 -5.12 3.36 -14.31
N ASP A 44 -4.34 2.43 -14.90
CA ASP A 44 -2.99 2.60 -15.48
C ASP A 44 -2.87 3.47 -16.75
N LYS A 45 -3.69 4.52 -16.85
CA LYS A 45 -3.78 5.40 -18.03
C LYS A 45 -2.66 6.44 -18.09
N THR A 46 -2.07 6.82 -16.95
CA THR A 46 -1.06 7.88 -16.88
C THR A 46 0.24 7.38 -16.24
N THR A 47 1.37 8.05 -16.50
CA THR A 47 2.66 7.74 -15.85
C THR A 47 2.54 7.76 -14.32
N LYS A 48 1.82 8.74 -13.77
CA LYS A 48 1.52 8.81 -12.33
C LYS A 48 0.83 7.53 -11.85
N GLN A 49 -0.19 7.06 -12.56
CA GLN A 49 -0.94 5.86 -12.17
C GLN A 49 -0.11 4.59 -12.29
N LYS A 50 0.67 4.45 -13.37
CA LYS A 50 1.60 3.31 -13.53
C LYS A 50 2.62 3.24 -12.39
N MET A 51 3.14 4.37 -11.94
CA MET A 51 4.07 4.42 -10.80
C MET A 51 3.40 4.03 -9.47
N ILE A 52 2.18 4.52 -9.24
CA ILE A 52 1.38 4.11 -8.07
C ILE A 52 1.16 2.60 -8.09
N ASN A 53 0.69 2.08 -9.22
CA ASN A 53 0.40 0.66 -9.38
C ASN A 53 1.65 -0.21 -9.20
N TYR A 54 2.80 0.20 -9.73
CA TYR A 54 4.07 -0.49 -9.49
C TYR A 54 4.41 -0.59 -8.00
N LYS A 55 4.34 0.53 -7.27
CA LYS A 55 4.61 0.57 -5.82
C LYS A 55 3.61 -0.29 -5.03
N LEU A 56 2.33 -0.25 -5.40
CA LEU A 56 1.29 -1.09 -4.79
C LEU A 56 1.51 -2.58 -5.03
N LEU A 57 1.94 -2.97 -6.23
CA LEU A 57 2.25 -4.37 -6.53
C LEU A 57 3.45 -4.86 -5.72
N ARG A 58 4.48 -4.04 -5.56
CA ARG A 58 5.58 -4.38 -4.66
C ARG A 58 5.16 -4.48 -3.20
N LEU A 59 4.27 -3.60 -2.73
CA LEU A 59 3.70 -3.73 -1.38
C LEU A 59 2.88 -5.01 -1.24
N LYS A 60 2.10 -5.41 -2.24
CA LYS A 60 1.38 -6.69 -2.19
C LYS A 60 2.34 -7.87 -2.00
N GLU A 61 3.38 -7.95 -2.81
CA GLU A 61 4.35 -9.05 -2.77
C GLU A 61 5.10 -9.15 -1.43
N ILE A 62 5.37 -8.01 -0.77
CA ILE A 62 6.17 -7.97 0.46
C ILE A 62 5.27 -8.00 1.71
N LEU A 63 4.23 -7.18 1.75
CA LEU A 63 3.42 -6.93 2.95
C LEU A 63 2.17 -7.82 3.03
N LEU A 64 1.58 -8.20 1.90
CA LEU A 64 0.31 -8.92 1.87
C LEU A 64 0.48 -10.43 1.62
N ASP A 65 1.36 -10.80 0.69
CA ASP A 65 1.54 -12.20 0.27
C ASP A 65 2.46 -12.98 1.23
N GLN A 66 3.35 -12.31 1.95
CA GLN A 66 4.28 -12.98 2.87
C GLN A 66 3.62 -13.33 4.21
N LYS A 67 3.93 -14.53 4.71
CA LYS A 67 3.48 -14.97 6.03
C LYS A 67 4.23 -14.23 7.15
N GLU A 68 5.53 -14.03 6.99
CA GLU A 68 6.42 -13.35 7.93
C GLU A 68 7.17 -12.22 7.23
N LEU A 69 7.37 -11.09 7.91
CA LEU A 69 8.16 -9.97 7.39
C LEU A 69 9.49 -9.86 8.13
N SER A 70 10.58 -9.83 7.38
CA SER A 70 11.87 -9.45 7.97
C SER A 70 11.90 -7.96 8.32
N THR A 71 12.89 -7.53 9.10
CA THR A 71 13.14 -6.10 9.37
C THR A 71 13.39 -5.31 8.09
N LYS A 72 14.08 -5.91 7.10
CA LYS A 72 14.33 -5.28 5.80
C LYS A 72 13.01 -5.05 5.04
N ASP A 73 12.12 -6.04 5.03
CA ASP A 73 10.83 -5.95 4.35
C ASP A 73 9.94 -4.86 4.95
N ARG A 74 10.00 -4.69 6.28
CA ARG A 74 9.30 -3.60 6.98
C ARG A 74 9.82 -2.23 6.55
N TYR A 75 11.14 -2.04 6.50
CA TYR A 75 11.72 -0.77 6.03
C TYR A 75 11.36 -0.48 4.56
N VAL A 76 11.41 -1.49 3.70
CA VAL A 76 11.02 -1.32 2.29
C VAL A 76 9.55 -0.96 2.17
N SER A 77 8.69 -1.61 2.95
CA SER A 77 7.25 -1.32 2.97
C SER A 77 6.96 0.10 3.47
N GLU A 78 7.64 0.53 4.53
CA GLU A 78 7.53 1.89 5.07
C GLU A 78 7.92 2.94 4.03
N PHE A 79 9.09 2.77 3.39
CA PHE A 79 9.56 3.65 2.32
C PHE A 79 8.57 3.73 1.16
N LEU A 80 8.04 2.59 0.70
CA LEU A 80 7.07 2.54 -0.40
C LEU A 80 5.77 3.26 -0.05
N LEU A 81 5.30 3.14 1.19
CA LEU A 81 4.10 3.83 1.67
C LEU A 81 4.31 5.35 1.73
N GLU A 82 5.43 5.82 2.27
CA GLU A 82 5.77 7.25 2.25
C GLU A 82 5.84 7.81 0.83
N GLU A 83 6.45 7.04 -0.08
CA GLU A 83 6.53 7.34 -1.49
C GLU A 83 5.17 7.37 -2.21
N LEU A 84 4.20 6.60 -1.73
CA LEU A 84 2.83 6.61 -2.22
C LEU A 84 2.05 7.82 -1.69
N TYR A 85 2.25 8.17 -0.42
CA TYR A 85 1.55 9.29 0.21
C TYR A 85 1.87 10.62 -0.46
N LYS A 86 3.06 10.76 -1.07
CA LYS A 86 3.45 11.95 -1.86
C LYS A 86 2.49 12.27 -3.03
N TYR A 87 1.69 11.30 -3.50
CA TYR A 87 0.74 11.51 -4.61
C TYR A 87 -0.59 12.16 -4.22
N TYR A 88 -0.91 12.23 -2.93
CA TYR A 88 -2.17 12.73 -2.39
C TYR A 88 -1.94 13.70 -1.22
N LYS A 89 -2.62 14.84 -1.23
CA LYS A 89 -2.43 15.87 -0.20
C LYS A 89 -3.15 15.50 1.11
N GLU A 90 -4.17 14.68 1.00
CA GLU A 90 -5.04 14.21 2.08
C GLU A 90 -4.33 13.23 3.04
N LEU A 91 -3.13 12.77 2.68
CA LEU A 91 -2.32 11.81 3.44
C LEU A 91 -1.08 12.44 4.10
N LYS A 92 -0.93 13.77 4.01
CA LYS A 92 0.17 14.53 4.62
C LYS A 92 -0.18 15.02 6.02
#